data_AF-A0A3N5Y3S6-F1
#
_entry.id   AF-A0A3N5Y3S6-F1
#
_cell.length_a   1.000
_cell.length_b   1.000
_cell.length_c   1.000
_cell.angle_alpha   90.00
_cell.angle_beta   90.00
_cell.angle_gamma   90.00
#
_symmetry.space_group_name_H-M   'P 1'
#
loop_
_entity.id
_entity.type
_entity.pdbx_description
1 polymer ?
#
loop_
_entity_poly.entity_id
_entity_poly.type
_entity_poly.pdbx_seq_one_letter_code
_entity_poly.pdbx_strand_id
1 'polypeptide(L)'
;MSLTDLKKKQGSKQKPKLSVDEFINDAEAYARGKSVIESAQQESHGHHRNFKLATFTLSPSSIEQLNVLAKKSGIAKSRLIRIMIEKYFHEEMSKPFDADI
;
A
#
# COMPACT_ATOMS: atom_id res chain seq x y z
N MET A 1 -0.06 -5.61 -22.58
CA MET A 1 -1.26 -4.99 -21.96
C MET A 1 -1.82 -4.03 -23.00
N SER A 2 -3.07 -4.21 -23.44
CA SER A 2 -3.66 -3.54 -24.61
C SER A 2 -4.19 -2.15 -24.26
N LEU A 3 -4.13 -1.19 -25.20
CA LEU A 3 -4.65 0.19 -25.07
C LEU A 3 -6.19 0.29 -24.98
N THR A 4 -6.89 -0.84 -24.82
CA THR A 4 -8.35 -0.93 -24.75
C THR A 4 -8.95 -0.51 -23.40
N ASP A 5 -8.13 -0.30 -22.36
CA ASP A 5 -8.62 -0.04 -21.00
C ASP A 5 -8.85 1.45 -20.66
N LEU A 6 -8.53 2.38 -21.58
CA LEU A 6 -8.64 3.84 -21.34
C LEU A 6 -10.08 4.40 -21.39
N LYS A 7 -11.12 3.56 -21.42
CA LYS A 7 -12.52 4.02 -21.43
C LYS A 7 -13.33 3.47 -20.26
N LYS A 8 -12.85 3.65 -19.03
CA LYS A 8 -13.73 3.69 -17.85
C LYS A 8 -14.14 5.14 -17.60
N LYS A 9 -15.29 5.52 -18.16
CA LYS A 9 -16.04 6.72 -17.77
C LYS A 9 -16.48 6.53 -16.31
N GLN A 10 -15.65 6.94 -15.36
CA GLN A 10 -16.04 7.04 -13.96
C GLN A 10 -17.17 8.07 -13.91
N GLY A 11 -18.38 7.63 -13.56
CA GLY A 11 -19.52 8.54 -13.41
C GLY A 11 -19.12 9.68 -12.47
N SER A 12 -19.37 10.93 -12.88
CA SER A 12 -19.09 12.08 -12.04
C SER A 12 -19.89 11.91 -10.74
N LYS A 13 -19.20 11.61 -9.64
CA LYS A 13 -19.82 11.56 -8.31
C LYS A 13 -20.52 12.91 -8.11
N GLN A 14 -21.84 12.86 -7.92
CA GLN A 14 -22.64 14.04 -7.60
C GLN A 14 -22.02 14.69 -6.36
N LYS A 15 -21.61 15.95 -6.48
CA LYS A 15 -21.11 16.68 -5.31
C LYS A 15 -22.28 16.82 -4.32
N PRO A 16 -22.06 16.62 -3.01
CA PRO A 16 -23.12 16.81 -2.03
C PRO A 16 -23.65 18.25 -2.11
N LYS A 17 -24.97 18.40 -1.96
CA LYS A 17 -25.63 19.71 -1.91
C LYS A 17 -25.30 20.32 -0.54
N LEU A 18 -24.35 21.26 -0.51
CA LEU A 18 -24.00 22.00 0.70
C LEU A 18 -25.18 22.89 1.12
N SER A 19 -25.54 22.86 2.40
CA SER A 19 -26.53 23.78 2.97
C SER A 19 -25.90 25.17 3.19
N VAL A 20 -26.74 26.21 3.23
CA VAL A 20 -26.29 27.58 3.55
C VAL A 20 -25.66 27.62 4.95
N ASP A 21 -26.26 26.95 5.93
CA ASP A 21 -25.74 26.90 7.30
C ASP A 21 -24.40 26.17 7.38
N GLU A 22 -24.20 25.14 6.55
CA GLU A 22 -22.94 24.39 6.48
C GLU A 22 -21.82 25.25 5.88
N PHE A 23 -22.13 26.02 4.85
CA PHE A 23 -21.19 26.96 4.24
C PHE A 23 -20.80 28.11 5.18
N ILE A 24 -21.75 28.65 5.94
CA ILE A 24 -21.50 29.72 6.92
C ILE A 24 -20.58 29.21 8.03
N ASN A 25 -20.87 28.03 8.58
CA ASN A 25 -20.06 27.44 9.64
C ASN A 25 -18.63 27.12 9.18
N ASP A 26 -18.46 26.61 7.96
CA ASP A 26 -17.12 26.35 7.39
C ASP A 26 -16.33 27.65 7.15
N ALA A 27 -17.01 28.70 6.67
CA ALA A 27 -16.40 30.02 6.49
C ALA A 27 -15.98 30.66 7.84
N GLU A 28 -16.79 30.52 8.89
CA GLU A 28 -16.41 30.97 10.24
C GLU A 28 -15.21 30.19 10.79
N ALA A 29 -15.18 28.87 10.59
CA ALA A 29 -14.06 28.03 11.01
C ALA A 29 -12.76 28.44 10.29
N TYR A 30 -12.85 28.66 8.97
CA TYR A 30 -11.74 29.14 8.15
C TYR A 30 -11.23 30.51 8.60
N ALA A 31 -12.12 31.47 8.86
CA ALA A 31 -11.76 32.79 9.37
C ALA A 31 -11.07 32.74 10.74
N ARG A 32 -11.41 31.74 11.56
CA ARG A 32 -10.76 31.45 12.85
C ARG A 32 -9.47 30.61 12.70
N GLY A 33 -9.03 30.31 11.48
CA GLY A 33 -7.83 29.52 11.20
C GLY A 33 -7.97 28.03 11.47
N LYS A 34 -9.20 27.51 11.62
CA LYS A 34 -9.48 26.09 11.79
C LYS A 34 -9.90 25.50 10.44
N SER A 35 -9.02 24.72 9.81
CA SER A 35 -9.34 24.09 8.53
C SER A 35 -10.10 22.77 8.77
N VAL A 36 -11.34 22.66 8.29
CA VAL A 36 -12.09 21.39 8.28
C VAL A 36 -11.43 20.35 7.36
N ILE A 37 -10.60 20.81 6.42
CA ILE A 37 -9.86 20.01 5.44
C ILE A 37 -8.82 19.10 6.14
N GLU A 38 -8.22 19.52 7.26
CA GLU A 38 -7.29 18.68 8.01
C GLU A 38 -7.99 17.49 8.67
N SER A 39 -9.19 17.69 9.24
CA SER A 39 -9.95 16.61 9.88
C SER A 39 -10.48 15.55 8.90
N ALA A 40 -10.82 15.93 7.65
CA ALA A 40 -11.28 14.97 6.65
C ALA A 40 -10.13 14.21 5.95
N GLN A 41 -8.90 14.73 6.00
CA GLN A 41 -7.72 14.06 5.45
C GLN A 41 -7.02 13.14 6.47
N GLN A 42 -7.30 13.28 7.76
CA GLN A 42 -6.61 12.50 8.80
C GLN A 42 -7.17 11.08 9.03
N GLU A 43 -8.38 10.75 8.57
CA GLU A 43 -8.98 9.42 8.84
C GLU A 43 -8.82 8.36 7.74
N SER A 44 -8.02 8.62 6.69
CA SER A 44 -7.77 7.61 5.63
C SER A 44 -6.32 7.42 5.22
N HIS A 45 -5.37 7.92 6.00
CA HIS A 45 -3.97 7.51 5.89
C HIS A 45 -3.69 6.31 6.81
N GLY A 46 -4.50 5.25 6.68
CA GLY A 46 -4.05 3.95 7.15
C GLY A 46 -2.69 3.71 6.50
N HIS A 47 -1.62 3.63 7.32
CA HIS A 47 -0.22 3.59 6.87
C HIS A 47 -0.08 2.74 5.61
N HIS A 48 -0.18 3.38 4.46
CA HIS A 48 0.03 2.73 3.19
C HIS A 48 1.53 2.66 3.14
N ARG A 49 2.09 1.61 3.76
CA ARG A 49 3.52 1.37 3.80
C ARG A 49 4.00 1.56 2.37
N ASN A 50 4.84 2.57 2.16
CA ASN A 50 5.32 2.96 0.85
C ASN A 50 6.25 1.86 0.34
N PHE A 51 5.66 0.75 -0.14
CA PHE A 51 6.39 -0.34 -0.72
C PHE A 51 6.97 0.14 -2.04
N LYS A 52 8.29 0.13 -2.15
CA LYS A 52 8.98 0.38 -3.41
C LYS A 52 8.82 -0.85 -4.30
N LEU A 53 8.54 -0.63 -5.58
CA LEU A 53 8.57 -1.68 -6.59
C LEU A 53 10.03 -2.10 -6.82
N ALA A 54 10.28 -3.40 -6.99
CA ALA A 54 11.58 -3.94 -7.32
C ALA A 54 11.45 -5.06 -8.35
N THR A 55 12.42 -5.15 -9.25
CA THR A 55 12.54 -6.21 -10.25
C THR A 55 13.71 -7.11 -9.84
N PHE A 56 13.47 -8.40 -9.72
CA PHE A 56 14.48 -9.39 -9.36
C PHE A 56 14.64 -10.42 -10.47
N THR A 57 15.88 -10.80 -10.73
CA THR A 57 16.19 -11.93 -11.62
C THR A 57 16.05 -13.21 -10.82
N LEU A 58 15.19 -14.13 -11.27
CA LEU A 58 14.95 -15.42 -10.65
C LEU A 58 15.10 -16.53 -11.68
N SER A 59 15.52 -17.72 -11.23
CA SER A 59 15.53 -18.91 -12.09
C SER A 59 14.08 -19.31 -12.45
N PRO A 60 13.87 -19.98 -13.59
CA PRO A 60 12.53 -20.45 -13.99
C PRO A 60 11.94 -21.41 -12.95
N SER A 61 12.74 -22.29 -12.38
CA SER A 61 12.33 -23.20 -11.30
C SER A 61 11.86 -22.44 -10.05
N SER A 62 12.52 -21.35 -9.67
CA SER A 62 12.11 -20.53 -8.53
C SER A 62 10.76 -19.85 -8.77
N ILE A 63 10.50 -19.41 -10.00
CA ILE A 63 9.21 -18.81 -10.38
C ILE A 63 8.08 -19.84 -10.27
N GLU A 64 8.32 -21.08 -10.71
CA GLU A 64 7.36 -22.18 -10.58
C GLU A 64 7.07 -22.52 -9.12
N GLN A 65 8.10 -22.68 -8.31
CA GLN A 65 7.96 -22.93 -6.87
C GLN A 65 7.16 -21.82 -6.18
N LEU A 66 7.47 -20.55 -6.48
CA LEU A 66 6.75 -19.40 -5.94
C LEU A 66 5.28 -19.38 -6.36
N ASN A 67 4.98 -19.77 -7.61
CA ASN A 67 3.60 -19.89 -8.10
C ASN A 67 2.83 -21.01 -7.37
N VAL A 68 3.44 -22.17 -7.19
CA VAL A 68 2.83 -23.30 -6.46
C VAL A 68 2.56 -22.91 -5.01
N LEU A 69 3.52 -22.28 -4.34
CA LEU A 69 3.37 -21.81 -2.96
C LEU A 69 2.27 -20.74 -2.82
N ALA A 70 2.20 -19.79 -3.74
CA ALA A 70 1.15 -18.77 -3.73
C ALA A 70 -0.25 -19.38 -3.88
N LYS A 71 -0.41 -20.36 -4.79
CA LYS A 71 -1.68 -21.08 -4.98
C LYS A 71 -2.08 -21.88 -3.75
N LYS A 72 -1.12 -22.58 -3.12
CA LYS A 72 -1.37 -23.43 -1.95
C LYS A 72 -1.67 -22.62 -0.68
N SER A 73 -0.95 -21.52 -0.46
CA SER A 73 -1.07 -20.71 0.77
C SER A 73 -2.15 -19.62 0.69
N GLY A 74 -2.58 -19.24 -0.53
CA GLY A 74 -3.43 -18.06 -0.74
C GLY A 74 -2.70 -16.74 -0.51
N ILE A 75 -1.38 -16.76 -0.30
CA ILE A 75 -0.57 -15.56 -0.06
C ILE A 75 -0.02 -15.04 -1.39
N ALA A 76 -0.09 -13.72 -1.60
CA ALA A 76 0.49 -13.08 -2.78
C ALA A 76 2.02 -13.29 -2.86
N LYS A 77 2.54 -13.48 -4.07
CA LYS A 77 3.96 -13.76 -4.35
C LYS A 77 4.90 -12.73 -3.71
N SER A 78 4.60 -11.44 -3.84
CA SER A 78 5.39 -10.35 -3.26
C SER A 78 5.40 -10.37 -1.72
N ARG A 79 4.33 -10.89 -1.09
CA ARG A 79 4.28 -11.08 0.36
C ARG A 79 5.11 -12.29 0.80
N LEU A 80 5.09 -13.38 0.04
CA LEU A 80 5.95 -14.54 0.29
C LEU A 80 7.43 -14.16 0.25
N ILE A 81 7.87 -13.44 -0.80
CA ILE A 81 9.27 -12.97 -0.91
C ILE A 81 9.66 -12.13 0.32
N ARG A 82 8.80 -11.20 0.75
CA ARG A 82 9.08 -10.37 1.95
C ARG A 82 9.23 -11.21 3.22
N ILE A 83 8.34 -12.19 3.43
CA ILE A 83 8.43 -13.10 4.58
C ILE A 83 9.71 -13.94 4.52
N MET A 84 10.08 -14.44 3.34
CA MET A 84 11.29 -15.24 3.16
C MET A 84 12.55 -14.41 3.44
N ILE A 85 12.61 -13.18 2.94
CA ILE A 85 13.72 -12.24 3.23
C ILE A 85 13.82 -11.98 4.73
N GLU A 86 12.69 -11.68 5.40
CA GLU A 86 12.67 -11.41 6.84
C GLU A 86 13.14 -12.61 7.67
N LYS A 87 12.69 -13.82 7.30
CA LYS A 87 13.12 -15.07 7.96
C LYS A 87 14.61 -15.33 7.77
N TYR A 88 15.07 -15.24 6.52
CA TYR A 88 16.49 -15.45 6.19
C TYR A 88 17.39 -14.44 6.89
N PHE A 89 16.97 -13.17 6.96
CA PHE A 89 17.70 -12.12 7.68
C PHE A 89 17.86 -12.44 9.17
N HIS A 90 16.79 -12.87 9.83
CA HIS A 90 16.85 -13.26 11.25
C HIS A 90 17.73 -14.49 11.47
N GLU A 91 17.66 -15.47 10.56
CA GLU A 91 18.49 -16.67 10.64
C GLU A 91 19.98 -16.34 10.51
N GLU A 92 20.37 -15.47 9.58
CA GLU A 92 21.76 -15.02 9.43
C GLU A 92 22.22 -14.18 10.63
N MET A 93 21.39 -13.29 11.16
CA MET A 93 21.75 -12.43 12.31
C MET A 93 21.76 -13.17 13.66
N SER A 94 21.11 -14.33 13.73
CA SER A 94 21.15 -15.21 14.90
C SER A 94 22.34 -16.17 14.90
N LYS A 95 23.08 -16.30 13.78
CA LYS A 95 24.31 -17.08 13.78
C LYS A 95 25.33 -16.34 14.65
N PRO A 96 25.89 -16.99 15.69
CA PRO A 96 27.02 -16.40 16.39
C PRO A 96 28.09 -16.11 15.35
N PHE A 97 28.67 -14.92 15.42
CA PHE A 97 29.86 -14.55 14.66
C PHE A 97 30.88 -15.65 14.95
N ASP A 98 31.13 -16.57 14.01
CA ASP A 98 32.07 -17.66 14.23
C ASP A 98 33.39 -17.01 14.67
N ALA A 99 33.72 -17.23 15.94
CA ALA A 99 34.99 -16.88 16.53
C ALA A 99 36.01 -17.91 16.04
N ASP A 100 36.26 -17.89 14.73
CA ASP A 100 37.33 -18.65 14.11
C ASP A 100 38.61 -17.79 14.17
N ILE A 101 39.31 -17.95 15.30
CA ILE A 101 40.77 -17.83 15.40
C ILE A 101 41.35 -19.21 15.04
#